data_AF-A0A6I3BCE4-F1
#
_entry.id   AF-A0A6I3BCE4-F1
#
_cell.length_a   1.000
_cell.length_b   1.000
_cell.length_c   1.000
_cell.angle_alpha   90.00
_cell.angle_beta   90.00
_cell.angle_gamma   90.00
#
_symmetry.space_group_name_H-M   'P 1'
#
loop_
_entity.id
_entity.type
_entity.pdbx_description
1 polymer ?
#
loop_
_entity_poly.entity_id
_entity_poly.type
_entity_poly.pdbx_seq_one_letter_code
_entity_poly.pdbx_strand_id
1 'polypeptide(L)' 'MGFYSRLNVAWVANDSMLCVGLDPDLARFPEILRGGVQEIETFCKQIIDATGDLVCAFKPQIAYFAAHGAEKQLENICA' A
#
# COMPACT_ATOMS: atom_id res chain seq x y z
N MET A 1 -11.23 -13.33 -12.74
CA MET A 1 -12.19 -12.57 -11.91
C MET A 1 -11.95 -11.08 -12.10
N GLY A 2 -12.98 -10.29 -12.45
CA GLY A 2 -12.85 -8.84 -12.68
C GLY A 2 -12.69 -8.03 -11.38
N PHE A 3 -12.34 -6.74 -11.49
CA PHE A 3 -12.08 -5.86 -10.34
C PHE A 3 -13.27 -5.80 -9.36
N TYR A 4 -14.48 -5.46 -9.84
CA TYR A 4 -15.67 -5.36 -8.99
C TYR A 4 -16.03 -6.68 -8.29
N SER A 5 -15.78 -7.82 -8.93
CA SER A 5 -15.99 -9.11 -8.31
C SER A 5 -14.99 -9.38 -7.18
N ARG A 6 -13.71 -9.01 -7.34
CA ARG A 6 -12.73 -9.12 -6.25
C ARG A 6 -13.04 -8.16 -5.10
N LEU A 7 -13.45 -6.93 -5.43
CA LEU A 7 -13.84 -5.93 -4.43
C LEU A 7 -15.05 -6.39 -3.60
N ASN A 8 -16.09 -6.92 -4.25
CA ASN A 8 -17.25 -7.48 -3.54
C ASN A 8 -16.87 -8.63 -2.62
N VAL A 9 -15.93 -9.49 -3.03
CA VAL A 9 -15.41 -10.58 -2.18
C VAL A 9 -14.71 -10.00 -0.95
N ALA A 10 -13.86 -8.99 -1.11
CA ALA A 10 -13.15 -8.36 -0.01
C ALA A 10 -14.10 -7.60 0.95
N TRP A 11 -15.13 -6.92 0.43
CA TRP A 11 -16.17 -6.28 1.26
C TRP A 11 -16.85 -7.26 2.20
N VAL A 12 -17.27 -8.43 1.68
CA VAL A 12 -17.96 -9.44 2.48
C VAL A 12 -17.01 -10.16 3.42
N ALA A 13 -15.78 -10.48 2.97
CA ALA A 13 -14.81 -11.21 3.77
C ALA A 13 -14.33 -10.41 5.00
N ASN A 14 -14.12 -9.10 4.82
CA ASN A 14 -13.55 -8.23 5.85
C ASN A 14 -14.60 -7.33 6.52
N ASP A 15 -15.89 -7.46 6.15
CA ASP A 15 -17.01 -6.61 6.59
C ASP A 15 -16.66 -5.10 6.63
N SER A 16 -16.03 -4.64 5.55
CA SER A 16 -15.37 -3.34 5.54
C SER A 16 -15.48 -2.69 4.17
N MET A 17 -15.74 -1.39 4.15
CA MET A 17 -15.61 -0.56 2.94
C MET A 17 -14.37 0.34 2.99
N LEU A 18 -13.48 0.12 3.97
CA LEU A 18 -12.29 0.94 4.16
C LEU A 18 -11.27 0.69 3.05
N CYS A 19 -10.77 1.77 2.47
CA CYS A 19 -9.66 1.75 1.52
C CYS A 19 -8.47 2.49 2.12
N VAL A 20 -7.34 1.79 2.27
CA VAL A 20 -6.12 2.37 2.83
C VAL A 20 -5.23 2.94 1.73
N GLY A 21 -4.79 4.18 1.91
CA GLY A 21 -3.81 4.82 1.02
C GLY A 21 -2.39 4.33 1.32
N LEU A 22 -1.60 4.13 0.27
CA LEU A 22 -0.16 3.85 0.39
C LEU A 22 0.60 5.04 -0.21
N ASP A 23 0.96 5.97 0.67
CA ASP A 23 1.47 7.30 0.36
C ASP A 23 2.83 7.51 1.07
N PRO A 24 3.92 6.86 0.60
CA PRO A 24 5.20 6.81 1.30
C PRO A 24 5.96 8.15 1.25
N ASP A 25 5.68 9.04 2.20
CA ASP A 25 6.44 10.27 2.43
C ASP A 25 7.66 10.01 3.31
N LEU A 26 8.85 9.98 2.69
CA LEU A 26 10.12 9.73 3.38
C LEU A 26 10.38 10.70 4.54
N ALA A 27 9.88 11.94 4.49
CA ALA A 27 10.05 12.91 5.56
C ALA A 27 9.28 12.53 6.83
N ARG A 28 8.29 11.64 6.70
CA ARG A 28 7.41 11.17 7.77
C ARG A 28 7.72 9.74 8.22
N PHE A 29 8.76 9.12 7.65
CA PHE A 29 9.12 7.76 8.01
C PHE A 29 9.58 7.66 9.48
N PRO A 30 9.19 6.59 10.19
CA PRO A 30 9.69 6.33 11.54
C PRO A 30 11.20 6.10 11.50
N GLU A 31 11.88 6.33 12.64
CA GLU A 31 13.35 6.26 12.70
C GLU A 31 13.92 4.90 12.24
N ILE A 32 13.16 3.83 12.48
CA ILE A 32 13.53 2.46 12.09
C ILE A 32 13.57 2.24 10.56
N LEU A 33 12.98 3.14 9.76
CA LEU A 33 12.91 3.06 8.29
C LEU A 33 13.70 4.19 7.59
N ARG A 34 14.74 4.73 8.22
CA ARG A 34 15.58 5.80 7.63
C ARG A 34 16.47 5.38 6.45
N GLY A 35 16.29 4.17 5.89
CA GLY A 35 17.05 3.68 4.72
C GLY A 35 16.70 4.36 3.39
N GLY A 36 15.78 5.34 3.39
CA GLY A 36 15.43 6.12 2.21
C GLY A 36 14.55 5.35 1.23
N VAL A 37 14.79 5.52 -0.07
CA VAL A 37 13.97 4.92 -1.15
C VAL A 37 13.84 3.40 -1.04
N GLN A 38 14.87 2.73 -0.51
CA GLN A 38 14.86 1.27 -0.35
C GLN A 38 13.82 0.79 0.68
N GLU A 39 13.42 1.66 1.62
CA GLU A 39 12.44 1.32 2.65
C GLU A 39 10.99 1.58 2.23
N ILE A 40 10.76 2.17 1.04
CA ILE A 40 9.41 2.45 0.55
C ILE A 40 8.59 1.16 0.44
N GLU A 41 9.19 0.09 -0.10
CA GLU A 41 8.50 -1.20 -0.22
C GLU A 41 8.21 -1.80 1.16
N THR A 42 9.20 -1.80 2.06
CA THR A 42 9.06 -2.29 3.44
C THR A 42 7.93 -1.55 4.17
N PHE A 43 7.92 -0.21 4.08
CA PHE A 43 6.90 0.62 4.70
C PHE A 43 5.50 0.28 4.21
N CYS A 44 5.31 0.19 2.89
CA CYS A 44 4.01 -0.14 2.31
C CYS A 44 3.57 -1.57 2.64
N LYS A 45 4.48 -2.56 2.58
CA LYS A 45 4.16 -3.95 2.94
C LYS A 45 3.77 -4.11 4.40
N GLN A 46 4.45 -3.42 5.31
CA GLN A 46 4.08 -3.45 6.73
C GLN A 46 2.68 -2.89 6.98
N ILE A 47 2.25 -1.85 6.24
CA ILE A 47 0.88 -1.35 6.31
C ILE A 47 -0.11 -2.37 5.75
N ILE A 48 0.20 -2.99 4.61
CA ILE A 48 -0.64 -4.02 3.99
C ILE A 48 -0.82 -5.21 4.94
N ASP A 49 0.27 -5.75 5.48
CA ASP A 49 0.27 -6.90 6.38
C ASP A 49 -0.50 -6.62 7.67
N ALA A 50 -0.38 -5.40 8.21
CA ALA A 50 -1.06 -5.01 9.44
C ALA A 50 -2.54 -4.66 9.28
N THR A 51 -3.04 -4.44 8.06
CA THR A 51 -4.41 -3.95 7.82
C THR A 51 -5.22 -4.76 6.82
N GLY A 52 -4.62 -5.76 6.17
CA GLY A 52 -5.22 -6.51 5.07
C GLY A 52 -6.51 -7.24 5.42
N ASP A 53 -6.70 -7.62 6.68
CA ASP A 53 -7.91 -8.24 7.22
C ASP A 53 -8.99 -7.23 7.62
N LEU A 54 -8.68 -5.93 7.61
CA LEU A 54 -9.57 -4.84 8.02
C LEU A 54 -10.09 -3.99 6.86
N VAL A 55 -9.52 -4.14 5.66
CA VAL A 55 -9.75 -3.23 4.52
C VAL A 55 -10.27 -3.99 3.30
N CYS A 56 -10.96 -3.29 2.40
CA CYS A 56 -11.41 -3.89 1.14
C CYS A 56 -10.44 -3.66 -0.02
N ALA A 57 -9.57 -2.66 0.09
CA ALA A 57 -8.65 -2.25 -0.96
C ALA A 57 -7.50 -1.43 -0.42
N PHE A 58 -6.40 -1.42 -1.18
CA PHE A 58 -5.31 -0.48 -1.05
C PHE A 58 -5.26 0.44 -2.26
N LYS A 59 -4.94 1.70 -2.03
CA LYS A 59 -4.84 2.74 -3.07
C LYS A 59 -3.46 3.41 -3.03
N PRO A 60 -2.44 2.83 -3.67
CA PRO A 60 -1.14 3.48 -3.79
C PRO A 60 -1.23 4.78 -4.57
N GLN A 61 -0.54 5.81 -4.09
CA GLN A 61 -0.49 7.12 -4.77
C GLN A 61 0.84 7.28 -5.52
N ILE A 62 0.79 7.11 -6.83
CA ILE A 62 1.96 7.08 -7.73
C ILE A 62 2.90 8.26 -7.56
N ALA A 63 2.39 9.46 -7.24
CA ALA A 63 3.22 10.66 -7.09
C ALA A 63 4.30 10.51 -6.00
N TYR A 64 4.01 9.81 -4.89
CA TYR A 64 4.99 9.58 -3.82
C TYR A 64 6.11 8.63 -4.25
N PHE A 65 5.80 7.65 -5.11
CA PHE A 65 6.80 6.72 -5.65
C PHE A 65 7.65 7.40 -6.73
N ALA A 66 7.00 8.09 -7.68
CA ALA A 66 7.67 8.76 -8.79
C ALA A 66 8.60 9.91 -8.35
N ALA A 67 8.27 10.61 -7.26
CA ALA A 67 9.13 11.63 -6.67
C ALA A 67 10.51 11.11 -6.25
N HIS A 68 10.64 9.78 -6.07
CA HIS A 68 11.85 9.11 -5.62
C HIS A 68 12.39 8.09 -6.63
N GLY A 69 11.83 8.00 -7.84
CA GLY A 69 12.18 6.97 -8.82
C GLY A 69 11.90 5.55 -8.33
N ALA A 70 10.86 5.38 -7.52
CA ALA A 70 10.51 4.14 -6.83
C ALA A 70 9.43 3.32 -7.56
N GLU A 71 9.37 3.40 -8.89
CA GLU A 71 8.38 2.67 -9.70
C GLU A 71 8.51 1.16 -9.53
N LYS A 72 9.73 0.65 -9.27
CA LYS A 72 9.94 -0.78 -9.03
C LYS A 72 9.29 -1.24 -7.73
N GLN A 73 9.40 -0.43 -6.68
CA GLN A 73 8.75 -0.68 -5.40
C GLN A 73 7.23 -0.61 -5.53
N LEU A 74 6.71 0.35 -6.33
CA LEU A 74 5.28 0.42 -6.64
C LEU A 74 4.78 -0.83 -7.36
N GLU A 75 5.53 -1.33 -8.35
CA GLU A 75 5.21 -2.58 -9.04
C GLU A 75 5.18 -3.76 -8.06
N ASN A 76 6.18 -3.87 -7.18
CA ASN A 76 6.31 -4.96 -6.21
C ASN A 76 5.16 -5.01 -5.18
N ILE A 77 4.54 -3.87 -4.83
CA ILE A 77 3.39 -3.85 -3.90
C ILE A 77 2.03 -4.02 -4.60
N CYS A 78 1.99 -3.87 -5.94
CA CYS A 78 0.78 -4.07 -6.74
C CYS A 78 0.66 -5.49 -7.33
N ALA A 79 1.77 -6.22 -7.37
CA ALA A 79 1.87 -7.59 -7.88
C ALA A 79 1.23 -8.61 -6.93
#